data_AF-A0A920W7R1-F1
#
_entry.id   AF-A0A920W7R1-F1
#
_cell.length_a   1.000
_cell.length_b   1.000
_cell.length_c   1.000
_cell.angle_alpha   90.00
_cell.angle_beta   90.00
_cell.angle_gamma   90.00
#
_symmetry.space_group_name_H-M   'P 1'
#
loop_
_entity.id
_entity.type
_entity.pdbx_description
1 polymer ?
#
loop_
_entity_poly.entity_id
_entity_poly.type
_entity_poly.pdbx_seq_one_letter_code
_entity_poly.pdbx_strand_id
1 'polypeptide(L)' 'MHTWSDFVDSSGFYNDIVTKAQQANAAGQSVEVFVRSYQRPSEYSDFEVKEGRLTSVAGYVFEGR' A
#
# COMPACT_ATOMS: atom_id res chain seq x y z
N MET A 1 -6.24 11.66 22.66
CA MET A 1 -6.50 12.27 21.35
C MET A 1 -5.31 11.95 20.46
N HIS A 2 -5.43 10.91 19.62
CA HIS A 2 -4.36 10.47 18.69
C HIS A 2 -4.70 10.82 17.22
N THR A 3 -5.63 11.75 16.98
CA THR A 3 -6.24 11.93 15.66
C THR A 3 -5.30 12.48 14.58
N TRP A 4 -4.26 13.22 14.93
CA TRP A 4 -3.33 13.78 13.95
C TRP A 4 -2.19 12.84 13.57
N SER A 5 -1.58 12.15 14.56
CA SER A 5 -0.53 11.16 14.28
C SER A 5 -1.12 9.99 13.50
N ASP A 6 -2.25 9.43 13.96
CA ASP A 6 -2.93 8.32 13.28
C ASP A 6 -3.28 8.68 11.81
N PHE A 7 -3.58 9.95 11.54
CA PHE A 7 -3.87 10.44 10.18
C PHE A 7 -2.62 10.58 9.31
N VAL A 8 -1.53 11.12 9.86
CA VAL A 8 -0.24 11.26 9.15
C VAL A 8 0.38 9.89 8.89
N ASP A 9 0.35 9.01 9.89
CA ASP A 9 0.86 7.65 9.82
C ASP A 9 0.03 6.80 8.83
N SER A 10 -1.31 6.96 8.83
CA SER A 10 -2.16 6.33 7.82
C SER A 10 -1.88 6.86 6.42
N SER A 11 -1.63 8.16 6.25
CA SER A 11 -1.32 8.75 4.95
C SER A 11 0.04 8.29 4.43
N GLY A 12 1.03 8.17 5.31
CA GLY A 12 2.34 7.59 5.00
C GLY A 12 2.23 6.13 4.55
N PHE A 13 1.44 5.33 5.25
CA PHE A 13 1.18 3.94 4.89
C PHE A 13 0.56 3.77 3.50
N TYR A 14 -0.49 4.55 3.17
CA TYR A 14 -1.09 4.49 1.83
C TYR A 14 -0.16 5.01 0.74
N ASN A 15 0.62 6.06 1.04
CA ASN A 15 1.58 6.59 0.08
C ASN A 15 2.72 5.59 -0.20
N ASP A 16 3.16 4.83 0.80
CA ASP A 16 4.13 3.74 0.62
C ASP A 16 3.58 2.64 -0.27
N ILE A 17 2.33 2.19 -0.03
CA ILE A 17 1.65 1.23 -0.90
C ILE A 17 1.59 1.74 -2.34
N VAL A 18 1.13 2.97 -2.54
CA VAL A 18 0.99 3.56 -3.89
C VAL A 18 2.35 3.64 -4.58
N THR A 19 3.39 4.11 -3.87
CA THR A 19 4.74 4.24 -4.42
C THR A 19 5.31 2.89 -4.83
N LYS A 20 5.23 1.88 -3.96
CA LYS A 20 5.72 0.52 -4.26
C LYS A 20 4.89 -0.15 -5.35
N ALA A 21 3.58 0.08 -5.38
CA ALA A 21 2.70 -0.42 -6.45
C ALA A 21 3.05 0.20 -7.80
N GLN A 22 3.34 1.51 -7.86
CA GLN A 22 3.81 2.17 -9.07
C GLN A 22 5.14 1.63 -9.55
N GLN A 23 6.09 1.40 -8.63
CA GLN A 23 7.38 0.77 -8.96
C GLN A 23 7.20 -0.64 -9.50
N ALA A 24 6.31 -1.44 -8.89
CA ALA A 24 6.00 -2.79 -9.34
C ALA A 24 5.34 -2.80 -10.72
N ASN A 25 4.39 -1.88 -10.97
CA ASN A 25 3.76 -1.70 -12.28
C ASN A 25 4.79 -1.27 -13.34
N ALA A 26 5.67 -0.30 -13.02
CA ALA A 26 6.75 0.13 -13.90
C ALA A 26 7.78 -0.99 -14.20
N ALA A 27 7.96 -1.92 -13.26
CA ALA A 27 8.77 -3.13 -13.44
C ALA A 27 8.04 -4.26 -14.20
N GLY A 28 6.79 -4.05 -14.63
CA GLY A 28 5.99 -5.04 -15.36
C GLY A 28 5.49 -6.19 -14.49
N GLN A 29 5.44 -6.01 -13.16
CA GLN A 29 4.84 -7.00 -12.27
C GLN A 29 3.31 -6.97 -12.41
N SER A 30 2.64 -8.01 -11.93
CA SER A 30 1.17 -8.05 -11.79
C SER A 30 0.74 -7.68 -10.38
N VAL A 31 -0.51 -7.22 -10.21
CA VAL A 31 -1.09 -6.89 -8.89
C VAL A 31 -0.95 -8.04 -7.89
N GLU A 32 -1.19 -9.27 -8.32
CA GLU A 32 -1.09 -10.47 -7.45
C GLU A 32 0.35 -10.70 -6.97
N VAL A 33 1.34 -10.42 -7.83
CA VAL A 33 2.77 -10.52 -7.49
C VAL A 33 3.13 -9.44 -6.48
N PHE A 34 2.63 -8.21 -6.67
CA PHE A 34 2.83 -7.12 -5.72
C PHE A 34 2.20 -7.44 -4.35
N VAL A 35 0.93 -7.83 -4.30
CA VAL A 35 0.21 -8.15 -3.07
C VAL A 35 0.92 -9.25 -2.26
N ARG A 36 1.43 -10.27 -2.93
CA ARG A 36 2.18 -11.37 -2.29
C ARG A 36 3.57 -10.97 -1.80
N SER A 37 4.21 -10.00 -2.45
CA SER A 37 5.57 -9.54 -2.13
C SER A 37 5.59 -8.32 -1.21
N TYR A 38 4.45 -7.66 -1.02
CA TYR A 38 4.35 -6.48 -0.18
C TYR A 38 4.60 -6.85 1.29
N GLN A 39 5.68 -6.31 1.82
CA GLN A 39 5.98 -6.35 3.25
C GLN A 39 5.71 -4.98 3.83
N ARG A 40 4.80 -4.93 4.80
CA ARG A 40 4.50 -3.71 5.53
C ARG A 40 5.72 -3.29 6.35
N PRO A 41 6.19 -2.04 6.21
CA PRO A 41 7.21 -1.47 7.09
C PRO A 41 6.82 -1.57 8.57
N SER A 42 7.80 -1.83 9.47
CA SER A 42 7.55 -2.00 10.91
C SER A 42 6.96 -0.76 11.58
N GLU A 43 7.22 0.43 11.02
CA GLU A 43 6.61 1.72 11.41
C GLU A 43 5.08 1.73 11.27
N TYR A 44 4.51 0.87 10.43
CA TYR A 44 3.06 0.73 10.26
C TYR A 44 2.51 -0.54 10.92
N SER A 45 3.24 -1.15 11.88
CA SER A 45 2.82 -2.42 12.52
C SER A 45 1.40 -2.38 13.08
N ASP A 46 0.96 -1.22 13.55
CA ASP A 46 -0.35 -0.98 14.17
C ASP A 46 -1.48 -0.90 13.13
N PHE A 47 -1.16 -0.76 11.85
CA PHE A 47 -2.13 -0.74 10.76
C PHE A 47 -2.35 -2.15 10.20
N GLU A 48 -3.56 -2.69 10.38
CA GLU A 48 -3.95 -3.95 9.77
C GLU A 48 -3.97 -3.83 8.23
N VAL A 49 -3.04 -4.52 7.55
CA VAL A 49 -3.09 -4.67 6.09
C VAL A 49 -4.10 -5.75 5.80
N LYS A 50 -5.33 -5.34 5.50
CA LYS A 50 -6.31 -6.27 4.93
C LYS A 50 -5.93 -6.53 3.49
N GLU A 51 -5.70 -7.80 3.15
CA GLU A 51 -5.28 -8.22 1.81
C GLU A 51 -6.21 -7.66 0.72
N GLY A 52 -7.53 -7.69 0.93
CA GLY A 52 -8.50 -7.10 -0.01
C GLY A 52 -8.39 -5.58 -0.20
N ARG A 53 -7.97 -4.84 0.83
CA ARG A 53 -7.71 -3.39 0.73
C ARG A 53 -6.42 -3.13 -0.05
N LEU A 54 -5.37 -3.92 0.20
CA LEU A 54 -4.12 -3.84 -0.55
C LEU A 54 -4.33 -4.15 -2.03
N THR A 55 -5.09 -5.21 -2.34
CA THR A 55 -5.46 -5.57 -3.72
C THR A 55 -6.25 -4.46 -4.41
N SER A 56 -7.18 -3.80 -3.70
CA SER A 56 -7.96 -2.70 -4.28
C SER A 56 -7.06 -1.50 -4.63
N VAL A 57 -6.21 -1.06 -3.69
CA VAL A 57 -5.31 0.09 -3.92
C VAL A 57 -4.31 -0.22 -5.04
N ALA A 58 -3.68 -1.40 -5.01
CA ALA A 58 -2.78 -1.84 -6.07
C ALA A 58 -3.49 -1.95 -7.42
N GLY A 59 -4.74 -2.44 -7.44
CA GLY A 59 -5.59 -2.48 -8.63
C GLY A 59 -5.75 -1.10 -9.26
N TYR A 60 -6.16 -0.09 -8.47
CA TYR A 60 -6.29 1.29 -8.97
C TYR A 60 -4.99 1.82 -9.56
N VAL A 61 -3.86 1.61 -8.89
CA VAL A 61 -2.54 2.07 -9.34
C VAL A 61 -2.11 1.37 -10.63
N PHE A 62 -2.35 0.08 -10.77
CA PHE A 62 -1.97 -0.69 -11.96
C PHE A 62 -2.88 -0.39 -13.16
N GLU A 63 -4.15 -0.08 -12.91
CA GLU A 63 -5.10 0.41 -13.92
C GLU A 63 -4.89 1.89 -14.30
N GLY A 64 -4.07 2.64 -13.55
CA GLY A 64 -3.80 4.04 -13.79
C GLY A 64 -4.98 4.97 -13.50
N ARG A 65 -5.85 4.60 -12.56
CA ARG A 65 -7.01 5.38 -12.09
C ARG A 65 -6.71 6.09 -10.78
#